data_AF-A0A951AJ48-F1
#
_entry.id   AF-A0A951AJ48-F1
#
_cell.length_a   1.000
_cell.length_b   1.000
_cell.length_c   1.000
_cell.angle_alpha   90.00
_cell.angle_beta   90.00
_cell.angle_gamma   90.00
#
_symmetry.space_group_name_H-M   'P 1'
#
loop_
_entity.id
_entity.type
_entity.pdbx_description
1 polymer ?
#
loop_
_entity_poly.entity_id
_entity_poly.type
_entity_poly.pdbx_seq_one_letter_code
_entity_poly.pdbx_strand_id
1 'polypeptide(L)'
;MNYSDLASRLSQIGERLAKQANRLEGEILGRSAGKLAWHLDRFEEQLESHLASRKSREVFLENLLRSPTSKKHLTIALLKKASREVCAKRLKSEDLAAAKREFIKLMHGAGKQDLAVEFLKEAFATSVRVESGGKDKALLQREFIRLGQLLDEEFAKEISSRSIAELRRVATVNGIRFTDKTDRQRLTTLVRRYAQRAAFNLPAARVPSSRT
;
A
#
# COMPACT_ATOMS: atom_id res chain seq x y z
N MET A 1 34.89 -10.03 12.23
CA MET A 1 35.09 -8.82 13.04
C MET A 1 33.74 -8.12 13.12
N ASN A 2 33.17 -7.96 14.32
CA ASN A 2 31.88 -7.26 14.48
C ASN A 2 32.12 -5.74 14.61
N TYR A 3 31.05 -4.93 14.59
CA TYR A 3 31.18 -3.47 14.65
C TYR A 3 31.71 -2.95 16.01
N SER A 4 31.47 -3.66 17.12
CA SER A 4 32.03 -3.26 18.42
C SER A 4 33.54 -3.50 18.47
N ASP A 5 34.02 -4.62 17.92
CA ASP A 5 35.44 -4.95 17.83
C ASP A 5 36.19 -3.92 16.97
N LEU A 6 35.57 -3.49 15.85
CA LEU A 6 36.10 -2.43 15.00
C LEU A 6 36.20 -1.11 15.74
N ALA A 7 35.13 -0.70 16.45
CA ALA A 7 35.11 0.53 17.21
C ALA A 7 36.18 0.55 18.31
N SER A 8 36.29 -0.52 19.09
CA SER A 8 37.33 -0.66 20.12
C SER A 8 38.74 -0.58 19.51
N ARG A 9 38.96 -1.21 18.35
CA ARG A 9 40.26 -1.21 17.68
C ARG A 9 40.63 0.16 17.12
N LEU A 10 39.68 0.88 16.51
CA LEU A 10 39.88 2.26 16.04
C LEU A 10 40.20 3.20 17.21
N SER A 11 39.49 3.06 18.34
CA SER A 11 39.75 3.85 19.55
C SER A 11 41.17 3.62 20.09
N GLN A 12 41.61 2.37 20.19
CA GLN A 12 42.97 2.02 20.63
C GLN A 12 44.05 2.57 19.70
N ILE A 13 43.82 2.53 18.39
CA ILE A 13 44.75 3.09 17.39
C ILE A 13 44.81 4.61 17.55
N GLY A 14 43.67 5.28 17.68
CA GLY A 14 43.58 6.72 17.92
C GLY A 14 44.33 7.17 19.18
N GLU A 15 44.14 6.45 20.30
CA GLU A 15 44.87 6.74 21.54
C GLU A 15 46.39 6.58 21.40
N ARG A 16 46.85 5.54 20.69
CA ARG A 16 48.28 5.31 20.46
C ARG A 16 48.88 6.37 19.54
N LEU A 17 48.16 6.76 18.49
CA LEU A 17 48.57 7.86 17.60
C LEU A 17 48.66 9.19 18.35
N ALA A 18 47.65 9.51 19.17
CA ALA A 18 47.65 10.74 19.96
C ALA A 18 48.83 10.81 20.95
N LYS A 19 49.14 9.69 21.63
CA LYS A 19 50.27 9.62 22.58
C LYS A 19 51.65 9.76 21.91
N GLN A 20 51.77 9.37 20.64
CA GLN A 20 53.05 9.38 19.92
C GLN A 20 53.11 10.45 18.82
N ALA A 21 52.09 11.31 18.66
CA ALA A 21 51.94 12.23 17.54
C ALA A 21 53.21 13.06 17.28
N ASN A 22 53.87 13.53 18.34
CA ASN A 22 55.08 14.36 18.26
C ASN A 22 56.37 13.58 17.91
N ARG A 23 56.29 12.26 17.76
CA ARG A 23 57.42 11.34 17.50
C ARG A 23 57.24 10.53 16.23
N LEU A 24 56.08 10.65 15.57
CA LEU A 24 55.78 9.89 14.36
C LEU A 24 56.25 10.68 13.14
N GLU A 25 57.40 10.26 12.60
CA GLU A 25 57.97 10.79 11.36
C GLU A 25 58.17 9.64 10.35
N GLY A 26 58.10 9.96 9.05
CA GLY A 26 58.38 8.99 7.98
C GLY A 26 57.34 8.97 6.88
N GLU A 27 57.81 9.05 5.63
CA GLU A 27 56.98 9.19 4.43
C GLU A 27 56.03 7.99 4.22
N ILE A 28 56.48 6.76 4.53
CA ILE A 28 55.67 5.54 4.39
C ILE A 28 54.49 5.54 5.36
N LEU A 29 54.73 5.98 6.61
CA LEU A 29 53.71 6.06 7.64
C LEU A 29 52.69 7.15 7.30
N GLY A 30 53.16 8.32 6.84
CA GLY A 30 52.29 9.41 6.38
C GLY A 30 51.38 8.99 5.21
N ARG A 31 51.93 8.31 4.19
CA ARG A 31 51.13 7.76 3.07
C ARG A 31 50.10 6.74 3.55
N SER A 32 50.45 5.91 4.52
CA SER A 32 49.53 4.92 5.10
C SER A 32 48.43 5.57 5.93
N ALA A 33 48.75 6.63 6.68
CA ALA A 33 47.77 7.44 7.42
C ALA A 33 46.80 8.15 6.47
N GLY A 34 47.29 8.70 5.35
CA GLY A 34 46.44 9.30 4.31
C GLY A 34 45.47 8.29 3.68
N LYS A 35 45.94 7.07 3.38
CA LYS A 35 45.05 6.00 2.89
C LYS A 35 44.00 5.60 3.94
N LEU A 36 44.39 5.51 5.20
CA LEU A 36 43.47 5.19 6.29
C LEU A 36 42.40 6.28 6.43
N ALA A 37 42.79 7.56 6.41
CA ALA A 37 41.86 8.69 6.45
C ALA A 37 40.85 8.61 5.30
N TRP A 38 41.31 8.42 4.06
CA TRP A 38 40.41 8.27 2.91
C TRP A 38 39.41 7.10 3.06
N HIS A 39 39.86 5.96 3.59
CA HIS A 39 38.98 4.83 3.85
C HIS A 39 37.98 5.09 4.98
N LEU A 40 38.36 5.86 6.01
CA LEU A 40 37.47 6.27 7.09
C LEU A 40 36.41 7.24 6.58
N ASP A 41 36.78 8.25 5.80
CA ASP A 41 35.84 9.21 5.21
C ASP A 41 34.79 8.49 4.34
N ARG A 42 35.24 7.54 3.50
CA ARG A 42 34.34 6.75 2.67
C ARG A 42 33.43 5.83 3.48
N PHE A 43 33.94 5.26 4.57
CA PHE A 43 33.16 4.44 5.49
C PHE A 43 32.12 5.28 6.24
N GLU A 44 32.48 6.48 6.67
CA GLU A 44 31.59 7.44 7.31
C GLU A 44 30.46 7.88 6.38
N GLU A 45 30.77 8.22 5.12
CA GLU A 45 29.76 8.53 4.11
C GLU A 45 28.79 7.37 3.89
N GLN A 46 29.30 6.13 3.82
CA GLN A 46 28.47 4.94 3.70
C GLN A 46 27.61 4.68 4.94
N LEU A 47 28.15 4.91 6.14
CA LEU A 47 27.45 4.77 7.41
C LEU A 47 26.33 5.80 7.52
N GLU A 48 26.62 7.07 7.26
CA GLU A 48 25.64 8.16 7.28
C GLU A 48 24.56 7.97 6.22
N SER A 49 24.91 7.56 5.01
CA SER A 49 23.94 7.19 3.97
C SER A 49 23.04 6.03 4.41
N HIS A 50 23.61 5.01 5.04
CA HIS A 50 22.84 3.89 5.58
C HIS A 50 21.90 4.31 6.72
N LEU A 51 22.38 5.17 7.63
CA LEU A 51 21.59 5.72 8.74
C LEU A 51 20.48 6.66 8.25
N ALA A 52 20.77 7.53 7.28
CA ALA A 52 19.81 8.43 6.65
C ALA A 52 18.73 7.65 5.88
N SER A 53 19.13 6.61 5.14
CA SER A 53 18.19 5.72 4.44
C SER A 53 17.31 4.93 5.42
N ARG A 54 17.85 4.49 6.55
CA ARG A 54 17.05 3.84 7.61
C ARG A 54 16.06 4.80 8.27
N LYS A 55 16.46 6.03 8.59
CA LYS A 55 15.56 7.06 9.15
C LYS A 55 14.43 7.41 8.18
N SER A 56 14.72 7.53 6.88
CA SER A 56 13.67 7.81 5.89
C SER A 56 12.68 6.64 5.74
N ARG A 57 13.16 5.39 5.83
CA ARG A 57 12.32 4.17 5.76
C ARG A 57 11.44 3.99 7.00
N GLU A 58 11.94 4.33 8.18
CA GLU A 58 11.15 4.35 9.40
C GLU A 58 10.03 5.39 9.32
N VAL A 59 10.37 6.62 8.92
CA VAL A 59 9.40 7.69 8.67
C VAL A 59 8.38 7.26 7.61
N PHE A 60 8.80 6.54 6.57
CA PHE A 60 7.90 6.03 5.55
C PHE A 60 6.90 5.00 6.10
N LEU A 61 7.36 4.03 6.89
CA LEU A 61 6.49 3.03 7.53
C LEU A 61 5.49 3.70 8.49
N GLU A 62 5.95 4.67 9.29
CA GLU A 62 5.07 5.43 10.17
C GLU A 62 4.00 6.22 9.39
N ASN A 63 4.41 6.89 8.32
CA ASN A 63 3.51 7.64 7.45
C ASN A 63 2.48 6.71 6.77
N LEU A 64 2.92 5.53 6.31
CA LEU A 64 2.04 4.52 5.73
C LEU A 64 0.99 4.06 6.75
N LEU A 65 1.39 3.81 8.00
CA LEU A 65 0.48 3.40 9.08
C LEU A 65 -0.47 4.51 9.54
N ARG A 66 -0.16 5.78 9.27
CA ARG A 66 -1.01 6.96 9.52
C ARG A 66 -1.87 7.38 8.32
N SER A 67 -1.60 6.82 7.14
CA SER A 67 -2.28 7.19 5.90
C SER A 67 -3.81 6.94 5.94
N PRO A 68 -4.60 7.66 5.11
CA PRO A 68 -6.04 7.42 5.00
C PRO A 68 -6.39 5.98 4.59
N THR A 69 -5.58 5.35 3.75
CA THR A 69 -5.72 3.95 3.33
C THR A 69 -5.56 3.00 4.50
N SER A 70 -4.54 3.24 5.34
CA SER A 70 -4.35 2.50 6.58
C SER A 70 -5.54 2.66 7.53
N LYS A 71 -6.11 3.87 7.68
CA LYS A 71 -7.30 4.06 8.52
C LYS A 71 -8.50 3.19 8.09
N LYS A 72 -8.64 2.90 6.79
CA LYS A 72 -9.75 2.11 6.25
C LYS A 72 -9.51 0.60 6.29
N HIS A 73 -8.28 0.15 6.00
CA HIS A 73 -8.02 -1.28 5.76
C HIS A 73 -7.03 -1.91 6.75
N LEU A 74 -6.40 -1.13 7.63
CA LEU A 74 -5.47 -1.67 8.60
C LEU A 74 -6.22 -2.27 9.79
N THR A 75 -6.03 -3.57 10.00
CA THR A 75 -6.58 -4.31 11.13
C THR A 75 -5.47 -4.90 12.00
N ILE A 76 -5.78 -5.22 13.25
CA ILE A 76 -4.85 -5.91 14.17
C ILE A 76 -4.44 -7.27 13.59
N ALA A 77 -5.38 -7.98 12.96
CA ALA A 77 -5.11 -9.24 12.28
C ALA A 77 -4.07 -9.07 11.15
N LEU A 78 -4.20 -8.00 10.36
CA LEU A 78 -3.23 -7.70 9.29
C LEU A 78 -1.84 -7.40 9.85
N LEU A 79 -1.73 -6.60 10.93
CA LEU A 79 -0.45 -6.32 11.59
C LEU A 79 0.18 -7.59 12.21
N LYS A 80 -0.63 -8.45 12.82
CA LYS A 80 -0.18 -9.74 13.36
C LYS A 80 0.31 -10.66 12.25
N LYS A 81 -0.37 -10.70 11.10
CA LYS A 81 0.06 -11.44 9.91
C LYS A 81 1.39 -10.90 9.36
N ALA A 82 1.48 -9.58 9.15
CA ALA A 82 2.70 -8.91 8.70
C ALA A 82 3.89 -9.21 9.62
N SER A 83 3.70 -9.15 10.94
CA SER A 83 4.77 -9.41 11.92
C SER A 83 5.26 -10.86 11.88
N ARG A 84 4.34 -11.82 11.65
CA ARG A 84 4.69 -13.24 11.49
C ARG A 84 5.42 -13.51 10.19
N GLU A 85 4.97 -12.94 9.08
CA GLU A 85 5.59 -13.20 7.77
C GLU A 85 6.95 -12.50 7.63
N VAL A 86 7.06 -11.25 8.06
CA VAL A 86 8.28 -10.47 7.91
C VAL A 86 9.33 -10.85 8.96
N CYS A 87 8.91 -11.01 10.22
CA CYS A 87 9.83 -11.14 11.35
C CYS A 87 9.71 -12.46 12.12
N ALA A 88 8.83 -13.39 11.73
CA ALA A 88 8.53 -14.63 12.46
C ALA A 88 8.16 -14.40 13.95
N LYS A 89 7.70 -13.19 14.29
CA LYS A 89 7.35 -12.79 15.66
C LYS A 89 5.87 -12.47 15.75
N ARG A 90 5.30 -12.62 16.94
CA ARG A 90 3.90 -12.32 17.22
C ARG A 90 3.79 -10.99 17.96
N LEU A 91 2.88 -10.13 17.51
CA LEU A 91 2.48 -8.96 18.29
C LEU A 91 1.62 -9.42 19.46
N LYS A 92 1.88 -8.85 20.64
CA LYS A 92 1.14 -9.15 21.87
C LYS A 92 -0.05 -8.20 22.05
N SER A 93 0.03 -7.00 21.48
CA SER A 93 -1.02 -5.99 21.64
C SER A 93 -2.36 -6.42 21.03
N GLU A 94 -3.43 -6.12 21.77
CA GLU A 94 -4.82 -6.32 21.34
C GLU A 94 -5.47 -5.02 20.86
N ASP A 95 -4.98 -3.87 21.31
CA ASP A 95 -5.39 -2.56 20.79
C ASP A 95 -4.62 -2.21 19.50
N LEU A 96 -5.30 -1.57 18.54
CA LEU A 96 -4.71 -1.21 17.25
C LEU A 96 -3.63 -0.13 17.38
N ALA A 97 -3.81 0.86 18.26
CA ALA A 97 -2.82 1.92 18.44
C ALA A 97 -1.57 1.39 19.15
N ALA A 98 -1.74 0.51 20.14
CA ALA A 98 -0.65 -0.23 20.78
C ALA A 98 0.05 -1.17 19.77
N ALA A 99 -0.70 -1.91 18.96
CA ALA A 99 -0.18 -2.82 17.95
C ALA A 99 0.64 -2.10 16.87
N LYS A 100 0.24 -0.89 16.44
CA LYS A 100 1.04 -0.07 15.51
C LYS A 100 2.40 0.28 16.09
N ARG A 101 2.43 0.75 17.35
CA ARG A 101 3.68 1.12 18.04
C ARG A 101 4.58 -0.09 18.26
N GLU A 102 4.00 -1.21 18.70
CA GLU A 102 4.72 -2.48 18.86
C GLU A 102 5.28 -2.97 17.52
N PHE A 103 4.49 -2.89 16.45
CA PHE A 103 4.90 -3.28 15.10
C PHE A 103 6.07 -2.44 14.59
N ILE A 104 6.01 -1.10 14.72
CA ILE A 104 7.13 -0.22 14.34
C ILE A 104 8.40 -0.60 15.10
N LYS A 105 8.32 -0.73 16.44
CA LYS A 105 9.47 -1.13 17.26
C LYS A 105 10.04 -2.49 16.85
N LEU A 106 9.18 -3.44 16.50
CA LEU A 106 9.59 -4.78 16.10
C LEU A 106 10.25 -4.80 14.72
N MET A 107 9.69 -4.07 13.75
CA MET A 107 10.29 -3.91 12.43
C MET A 107 11.62 -3.14 12.50
N HIS A 108 11.70 -2.15 13.40
CA HIS A 108 12.92 -1.40 13.68
C HIS A 108 14.02 -2.30 14.23
N GLY A 109 13.74 -3.02 15.33
CA GLY A 109 14.72 -3.92 15.94
C GLY A 109 15.17 -5.07 15.03
N ALA A 110 14.37 -5.43 14.02
CA ALA A 110 14.70 -6.45 13.04
C ALA A 110 15.37 -5.90 11.75
N GLY A 111 15.34 -4.59 11.52
CA GLY A 111 15.84 -3.99 10.27
C GLY A 111 15.07 -4.40 9.01
N LYS A 112 13.78 -4.72 9.14
CA LYS A 112 12.92 -5.24 8.05
C LYS A 112 11.80 -4.27 7.64
N GLN A 113 12.04 -2.97 7.76
CA GLN A 113 11.05 -1.93 7.48
C GLN A 113 10.54 -1.98 6.04
N ASP A 114 11.40 -2.24 5.06
CA ASP A 114 11.00 -2.28 3.64
C ASP A 114 10.07 -3.45 3.33
N LEU A 115 10.39 -4.63 3.86
CA LEU A 115 9.54 -5.81 3.70
C LEU A 115 8.16 -5.59 4.34
N ALA A 116 8.12 -4.90 5.49
CA ALA A 116 6.87 -4.52 6.13
C ALA A 116 6.07 -3.51 5.30
N VAL A 117 6.75 -2.52 4.69
CA VAL A 117 6.14 -1.53 3.82
C VAL A 117 5.53 -2.18 2.58
N GLU A 118 6.29 -3.02 1.88
CA GLU A 118 5.82 -3.72 0.67
C GLU A 118 4.65 -4.65 0.99
N PHE A 119 4.75 -5.43 2.07
CA PHE A 119 3.64 -6.28 2.53
C PHE A 119 2.36 -5.47 2.78
N LEU A 120 2.47 -4.33 3.47
CA LEU A 120 1.31 -3.49 3.76
C LEU A 120 0.73 -2.84 2.49
N LYS A 121 1.58 -2.41 1.55
CA LYS A 121 1.12 -1.89 0.25
C LYS A 121 0.34 -2.95 -0.53
N GLU A 122 0.87 -4.16 -0.63
CA GLU A 122 0.21 -5.28 -1.32
C GLU A 122 -1.11 -5.67 -0.64
N ALA A 123 -1.11 -5.72 0.70
CA ALA A 123 -2.30 -6.00 1.47
C ALA A 123 -3.37 -4.91 1.27
N PHE A 124 -2.98 -3.63 1.28
CA PHE A 124 -3.92 -2.54 0.99
C PHE A 124 -4.41 -2.57 -0.45
N ALA A 125 -3.54 -2.84 -1.44
CA ALA A 125 -3.96 -2.98 -2.83
C ALA A 125 -4.94 -4.14 -3.02
N THR A 126 -4.73 -5.26 -2.32
CA THR A 126 -5.64 -6.42 -2.32
C THR A 126 -6.97 -6.07 -1.66
N SER A 127 -6.96 -5.38 -0.52
CA SER A 127 -8.18 -4.94 0.17
C SER A 127 -8.98 -3.92 -0.66
N VAL A 128 -8.30 -3.01 -1.37
CA VAL A 128 -8.92 -2.06 -2.30
C VAL A 128 -9.54 -2.79 -3.51
N ARG A 129 -8.93 -3.89 -3.97
CA ARG A 129 -9.53 -4.76 -5.00
C ARG A 129 -10.74 -5.54 -4.49
N VAL A 130 -10.75 -5.96 -3.22
CA VAL A 130 -11.88 -6.68 -2.59
C VAL A 130 -13.04 -5.75 -2.25
N GLU A 131 -12.79 -4.45 -2.03
CA GLU A 131 -13.81 -3.41 -1.88
C GLU A 131 -14.49 -2.99 -3.20
N SER A 132 -14.40 -3.78 -4.28
CA SER A 132 -15.22 -3.56 -5.49
C SER A 132 -16.69 -3.97 -5.25
N GLY A 133 -17.30 -3.43 -4.20
CA GLY A 133 -18.69 -3.57 -3.82
C GLY A 133 -19.09 -4.95 -3.34
N GLY A 134 -19.84 -5.01 -2.24
CA GLY A 134 -20.45 -6.26 -1.79
C GLY A 134 -21.21 -6.96 -2.93
N LYS A 135 -21.52 -8.25 -2.76
CA LYS A 135 -22.25 -9.08 -3.75
C LYS A 135 -23.39 -8.32 -4.44
N ASP A 136 -24.10 -7.47 -3.69
CA ASP A 136 -25.16 -6.59 -4.16
C ASP A 136 -24.73 -5.58 -5.25
N LYS A 137 -23.55 -4.98 -5.15
CA LYS A 137 -23.05 -4.03 -6.17
C LYS A 137 -22.80 -4.74 -7.50
N ALA A 138 -22.17 -5.92 -7.46
CA ALA A 138 -21.91 -6.72 -8.65
C ALA A 138 -23.22 -7.22 -9.28
N LEU A 139 -24.20 -7.60 -8.46
CA LEU A 139 -25.55 -7.96 -8.92
C LEU A 139 -26.26 -6.78 -9.57
N LEU A 140 -26.26 -5.61 -8.92
CA LEU A 140 -26.88 -4.38 -9.45
C LEU A 140 -26.18 -3.86 -10.71
N GLN A 141 -24.88 -4.09 -10.88
CA GLN A 141 -24.15 -3.79 -12.11
C GLN A 141 -24.51 -4.75 -13.25
N ARG A 142 -24.59 -6.06 -12.97
CA ARG A 142 -25.04 -7.06 -13.96
C ARG A 142 -26.47 -6.80 -14.40
N GLU A 143 -27.34 -6.49 -13.46
CA GLU A 143 -28.73 -6.13 -13.70
C GLU A 143 -28.84 -4.85 -14.51
N PHE A 144 -28.02 -3.83 -14.21
CA PHE A 144 -27.96 -2.60 -14.99
C PHE A 144 -27.54 -2.84 -16.44
N ILE A 145 -26.56 -3.73 -16.67
CA ILE A 145 -26.16 -4.14 -18.02
C ILE A 145 -27.30 -4.88 -18.73
N ARG A 146 -27.99 -5.80 -18.03
CA ARG A 146 -29.15 -6.54 -18.59
C ARG A 146 -30.24 -5.58 -19.04
N LEU A 147 -30.57 -4.57 -18.22
CA LEU A 147 -31.57 -3.54 -18.56
C LEU A 147 -31.20 -2.76 -19.83
N GLY A 148 -29.90 -2.64 -20.15
CA GLY A 148 -29.41 -2.00 -21.36
C GLY A 148 -29.53 -2.85 -22.63
N GLN A 149 -29.70 -4.17 -22.48
CA GLN A 149 -29.83 -5.14 -23.57
C GLN A 149 -31.28 -5.45 -23.94
N LEU A 150 -32.25 -5.12 -23.08
CA LEU A 150 -33.68 -5.34 -23.33
C LEU A 150 -34.21 -4.45 -24.45
N LEU A 151 -35.20 -4.95 -25.20
CA LEU A 151 -35.97 -4.15 -26.15
C LEU A 151 -36.87 -3.16 -25.40
N ASP A 152 -37.35 -2.11 -26.07
CA ASP A 152 -38.08 -1.01 -25.41
C ASP A 152 -39.36 -1.48 -24.72
N GLU A 153 -40.07 -2.45 -25.30
CA GLU A 153 -41.28 -3.04 -24.72
C GLU A 153 -41.00 -3.87 -23.46
N GLU A 154 -39.90 -4.62 -23.46
CA GLU A 154 -39.47 -5.46 -22.34
C GLU A 154 -38.92 -4.61 -21.20
N PHE A 155 -38.16 -3.56 -21.54
CA PHE A 155 -37.68 -2.57 -20.60
C PHE A 155 -38.85 -1.84 -19.93
N ALA A 156 -39.88 -1.45 -20.68
CA ALA A 156 -41.06 -0.79 -20.12
C ALA A 156 -41.80 -1.68 -19.11
N LYS A 157 -41.98 -2.97 -19.43
CA LYS A 157 -42.58 -3.96 -18.52
C LYS A 157 -41.74 -4.11 -17.25
N GLU A 158 -40.43 -4.30 -17.38
CA GLU A 158 -39.55 -4.54 -16.24
C GLU A 158 -39.36 -3.29 -15.34
N ILE A 159 -39.41 -2.09 -15.90
CA ILE A 159 -39.36 -0.85 -15.12
C ILE A 159 -40.69 -0.53 -14.45
N SER A 160 -41.83 -0.92 -15.05
CA SER A 160 -43.15 -0.71 -14.47
C SER A 160 -43.32 -1.43 -13.13
N SER A 161 -42.72 -2.61 -12.97
CA SER A 161 -42.74 -3.40 -11.73
C SER A 161 -41.77 -2.92 -10.64
N ARG A 162 -40.88 -1.97 -10.93
CA ARG A 162 -39.85 -1.49 -9.98
C ARG A 162 -40.30 -0.27 -9.19
N SER A 163 -39.77 -0.10 -7.99
CA SER A 163 -39.96 1.10 -7.18
C SER A 163 -38.96 2.20 -7.56
N ILE A 164 -39.29 3.47 -7.23
CA ILE A 164 -38.37 4.60 -7.41
C ILE A 164 -37.09 4.40 -6.59
N ALA A 165 -37.19 3.80 -5.40
CA ALA A 165 -36.05 3.52 -4.53
C ALA A 165 -35.06 2.53 -5.18
N GLU A 166 -35.55 1.50 -5.85
CA GLU A 166 -34.72 0.54 -6.58
C GLU A 166 -34.03 1.20 -7.78
N LEU A 167 -34.74 2.04 -8.54
CA LEU A 167 -34.16 2.79 -9.65
C LEU A 167 -33.05 3.74 -9.18
N ARG A 168 -33.23 4.38 -8.02
CA ARG A 168 -32.19 5.22 -7.39
C ARG A 168 -30.99 4.39 -6.96
N ARG A 169 -31.19 3.21 -6.35
CA ARG A 169 -30.09 2.31 -5.97
C ARG A 169 -29.27 1.86 -7.17
N VAL A 170 -29.94 1.42 -8.25
CA VAL A 170 -29.30 1.02 -9.50
C VAL A 170 -28.52 2.20 -10.11
N ALA A 171 -29.11 3.40 -10.14
CA ALA A 171 -28.46 4.60 -10.66
C ALA A 171 -27.21 5.00 -9.85
N THR A 172 -27.30 5.02 -8.52
CA THR A 172 -26.19 5.37 -7.62
C THR A 172 -25.02 4.41 -7.75
N VAL A 173 -25.29 3.10 -7.80
CA VAL A 173 -24.25 2.06 -7.94
C VAL A 173 -23.49 2.19 -9.26
N ASN A 174 -24.14 2.66 -10.30
CA ASN A 174 -23.58 2.86 -11.63
C ASN A 174 -23.11 4.29 -11.90
N GLY A 175 -23.01 5.13 -10.86
CA GLY A 175 -22.44 6.48 -10.95
C GLY A 175 -23.29 7.50 -11.73
N ILE A 176 -24.59 7.22 -11.92
CA ILE A 176 -25.53 8.14 -12.55
C ILE A 176 -25.89 9.23 -11.54
N ARG A 177 -25.63 10.49 -11.90
CA ARG A 177 -26.01 11.64 -11.08
C ARG A 177 -27.49 11.99 -11.26
N PHE A 178 -28.22 12.08 -10.16
CA PHE A 178 -29.60 12.56 -10.10
C PHE A 178 -29.81 13.35 -8.79
N THR A 179 -30.86 14.17 -8.74
CA THR A 179 -31.24 14.91 -7.53
C THR A 179 -32.48 14.28 -6.89
N ASP A 180 -32.75 14.56 -5.62
CA ASP A 180 -33.92 14.01 -4.91
C ASP A 180 -35.27 14.44 -5.51
N LYS A 181 -35.27 15.54 -6.28
CA LYS A 181 -36.42 16.06 -7.05
C LYS A 181 -36.59 15.38 -8.41
N THR A 182 -35.72 14.44 -8.78
CA THR A 182 -35.83 13.71 -10.05
C THR A 182 -37.05 12.80 -10.00
N ASP A 183 -37.98 13.06 -10.91
CA ASP A 183 -39.21 12.29 -11.11
C ASP A 183 -38.90 10.90 -11.70
N ARG A 184 -39.85 9.98 -11.55
CA ARG A 184 -39.71 8.57 -11.97
C ARG A 184 -39.42 8.44 -13.46
N GLN A 185 -40.08 9.25 -14.28
CA GLN A 185 -39.95 9.18 -15.73
C GLN A 185 -38.56 9.63 -16.16
N ARG A 186 -38.07 10.76 -15.62
CA ARG A 186 -36.70 11.23 -15.88
C ARG A 186 -35.62 10.26 -15.37
N LEU A 187 -35.81 9.65 -14.19
CA LEU A 187 -34.88 8.65 -13.67
C LEU A 187 -34.83 7.40 -14.56
N THR A 188 -35.98 6.96 -15.06
CA THR A 188 -36.08 5.84 -16.00
C THR A 188 -35.32 6.12 -17.30
N THR A 189 -35.50 7.30 -17.88
CA THR A 189 -34.78 7.72 -19.10
C THR A 189 -33.27 7.77 -18.89
N LEU A 190 -32.82 8.25 -17.73
CA LEU A 190 -31.40 8.26 -17.37
C LEU A 190 -30.86 6.83 -17.24
N VAL A 191 -31.53 5.97 -16.47
CA VAL A 191 -31.15 4.56 -16.33
C VAL A 191 -31.07 3.88 -17.69
N ARG A 192 -32.07 4.06 -18.56
CA ARG A 192 -32.08 3.49 -19.92
C ARG A 192 -30.87 3.92 -20.75
N ARG A 193 -30.62 5.23 -20.82
CA ARG A 193 -29.53 5.81 -21.62
C ARG A 193 -28.16 5.29 -21.17
N TYR A 194 -27.91 5.30 -19.86
CA TYR A 194 -26.62 4.86 -19.33
C TYR A 194 -26.47 3.33 -19.36
N ALA A 195 -27.56 2.57 -19.19
CA ALA A 195 -27.56 1.12 -19.31
C ALA A 195 -27.24 0.67 -20.74
N GLN A 196 -27.87 1.28 -21.76
CA GLN A 196 -27.58 1.02 -23.17
C GLN A 196 -26.11 1.33 -23.50
N ARG A 197 -25.59 2.46 -23.01
CA ARG A 197 -24.18 2.83 -23.20
C ARG A 197 -23.24 1.83 -22.50
N ALA A 198 -23.59 1.33 -21.32
CA ALA A 198 -22.81 0.33 -20.62
C ALA A 198 -22.82 -1.02 -21.37
N ALA A 199 -24.00 -1.45 -21.85
CA ALA A 199 -24.17 -2.66 -22.65
C ALA A 199 -23.38 -2.61 -23.98
N PHE A 200 -23.38 -1.46 -24.65
CA PHE A 200 -22.63 -1.26 -25.91
C PHE A 200 -21.11 -1.25 -25.72
N ASN A 201 -20.63 -0.72 -24.58
CA ASN A 201 -19.20 -0.64 -24.28
C ASN A 201 -18.63 -1.89 -23.59
N LEU A 202 -19.44 -2.93 -23.37
CA LEU A 202 -18.89 -4.22 -23.00
C LEU A 202 -18.04 -4.73 -24.17
N PRO A 203 -16.75 -5.05 -23.95
CA PRO A 203 -15.97 -5.69 -24.99
C PRO A 203 -16.72 -6.95 -25.37
N ALA A 204 -17.06 -7.09 -26.65
CA ALA A 204 -17.64 -8.31 -27.19
C ALA A 204 -16.75 -9.47 -26.72
N ALA A 205 -17.20 -10.19 -25.70
CA ALA A 205 -16.57 -11.42 -25.29
C ALA A 205 -16.59 -12.28 -26.54
N ARG A 206 -15.39 -12.53 -27.09
CA ARG A 206 -15.13 -13.38 -28.24
C ARG A 206 -16.13 -14.53 -28.21
N VAL A 207 -17.13 -14.47 -29.08
CA VAL A 207 -17.92 -15.65 -29.42
C VAL A 207 -16.90 -16.58 -30.06
N PRO A 208 -16.58 -17.76 -29.48
CA PRO A 208 -15.85 -18.75 -30.23
C PRO A 208 -16.78 -19.13 -31.38
N SER A 209 -16.39 -18.74 -32.58
CA SER A 209 -16.98 -19.25 -33.81
C SER A 209 -16.75 -20.75 -33.81
N SER A 210 -17.76 -21.51 -33.36
CA SER A 210 -17.90 -22.90 -33.73
C SER A 210 -18.23 -22.93 -35.22
N ARG A 211 -17.19 -22.89 -36.06
CA ARG A 211 -17.25 -23.42 -37.41
C ARG A 211 -17.11 -24.94 -37.30
N THR A 212 -18.24 -25.62 -37.47
CA THR A 212 -18.30 -26.91 -38.19
C THR A 212 -18.62 -26.60 -39.63
#